data_AF-A0A9D1D8H3-F1
#
_entry.id   AF-A0A9D1D8H3-F1
#
_cell.length_a   1.000
_cell.length_b   1.000
_cell.length_c   1.000
_cell.angle_alpha   90.00
_cell.angle_beta   90.00
_cell.angle_gamma   90.00
#
_symmetry.space_group_name_H-M   'P 1'
#
loop_
_entity.id
_entity.type
_entity.pdbx_description
1 polymer ?
#
loop_
_entity_poly.entity_id
_entity_poly.type
_entity_poly.pdbx_seq_one_letter_code
_entity_poly.pdbx_strand_id
1 'polypeptide(L)'
;MADTISTKRITDLPEDTGVNDNDLFMAGSNGTASLRKKKWSTLLAKIKSVLLANNRTTTVPGYALDARQGKELQDEIDQLNTKTDYLISLNSYVQGNITAKKCGNVVYINGMVYFNNSYNTYEWKSIASGFPVPDEFIYVGNQFGYMRINTSGVLEIYPPVTGNVQIPFNFTYLP
;
A
#
# COMPACT_ATOMS: atom_id res chain seq x y z
N MET A 1 -56.31 -42.25 35.16
CA MET A 1 -55.00 -41.81 35.68
C MET A 1 -54.55 -40.66 34.80
N ALA A 2 -54.35 -39.47 35.36
CA ALA A 2 -53.90 -38.31 34.59
C ALA A 2 -52.38 -38.37 34.51
N ASP A 3 -51.83 -38.35 33.30
CA ASP A 3 -50.38 -38.30 33.08
C ASP A 3 -49.84 -36.98 33.63
N THR A 4 -48.98 -37.09 34.64
CA THR A 4 -48.32 -35.95 35.27
C THR A 4 -47.30 -35.37 34.29
N ILE A 5 -47.61 -34.20 33.72
CA ILE A 5 -46.63 -33.42 32.95
C ILE A 5 -45.55 -32.95 33.94
N SER A 6 -44.35 -33.52 33.88
CA SER A 6 -43.24 -33.07 34.74
C SER A 6 -42.66 -31.76 34.18
N THR A 7 -43.04 -30.63 34.77
CA THR A 7 -42.35 -29.36 34.55
C THR A 7 -41.05 -29.37 35.35
N LYS A 8 -39.91 -29.57 34.68
CA LYS A 8 -38.58 -29.32 35.26
C LYS A 8 -38.38 -27.82 35.46
N ARG A 9 -38.04 -27.38 36.67
CA ARG A 9 -37.65 -25.99 36.94
C ARG A 9 -36.25 -25.74 36.37
N ILE A 10 -36.02 -24.54 35.83
CA ILE A 10 -34.74 -24.12 35.22
C ILE A 10 -33.57 -24.17 36.23
N THR A 11 -33.86 -24.21 37.53
CA THR A 11 -32.90 -24.25 38.64
C THR A 11 -32.06 -25.52 38.72
N ASP A 12 -32.44 -26.59 38.01
CA ASP A 12 -31.77 -27.89 38.09
C ASP A 12 -30.88 -28.18 36.85
N LEU A 13 -30.64 -27.17 36.01
CA LEU A 13 -29.76 -27.29 34.85
C LEU A 13 -28.33 -26.87 35.24
N PRO A 14 -27.30 -27.66 34.89
CA PRO A 14 -25.92 -27.28 35.12
C PRO A 14 -25.57 -25.99 34.36
N GLU A 15 -24.60 -25.24 34.87
CA GLU A 15 -24.09 -24.04 34.18
C GLU A 15 -23.61 -24.42 32.79
N ASP A 16 -24.13 -23.72 31.78
CA ASP A 16 -23.66 -23.89 30.42
C ASP A 16 -22.28 -23.22 30.30
N THR A 17 -21.28 -24.00 29.91
CA THR A 17 -19.87 -23.57 29.87
C THR A 17 -19.42 -23.20 28.45
N GLY A 18 -20.28 -23.31 27.44
CA GLY A 18 -19.93 -22.90 26.08
C GLY A 18 -21.05 -23.10 25.06
N VAL A 19 -21.01 -22.31 23.99
CA VAL A 19 -21.98 -22.38 22.89
C VAL A 19 -21.64 -23.53 21.95
N ASN A 20 -22.59 -24.41 21.66
CA ASN A 20 -22.50 -25.48 20.66
C ASN A 20 -23.02 -25.00 19.29
N ASP A 21 -22.44 -25.52 18.21
CA ASP A 21 -22.89 -25.22 16.83
C ASP A 21 -24.36 -25.59 16.55
N ASN A 22 -24.91 -26.55 17.30
CA ASN A 22 -26.31 -26.94 17.20
C ASN A 22 -27.26 -26.09 18.05
N ASP A 23 -26.74 -25.13 18.82
CA ASP A 23 -27.57 -24.27 19.64
C ASP A 23 -28.49 -23.40 18.79
N LEU A 24 -29.70 -23.18 19.33
CA LEU A 24 -30.78 -22.50 18.65
C LEU A 24 -31.12 -21.21 19.40
N PHE A 25 -31.03 -20.07 18.73
CA PHE A 25 -31.55 -18.80 19.24
C PHE A 25 -32.95 -18.54 18.68
N MET A 26 -33.76 -17.76 19.40
CA MET A 26 -35.10 -17.37 18.93
C MET A 26 -35.03 -16.03 18.18
N ALA A 27 -35.60 -15.98 16.97
CA ALA A 27 -35.71 -14.76 16.17
C ALA A 27 -37.15 -14.57 15.68
N GLY A 28 -37.61 -13.32 15.68
CA GLY A 28 -38.90 -12.95 15.11
C GLY A 28 -38.91 -13.13 13.58
N SER A 29 -40.03 -13.61 13.04
CA SER A 29 -40.24 -13.66 11.59
C SER A 29 -40.99 -12.43 11.12
N ASN A 30 -40.47 -11.75 10.10
CA ASN A 30 -41.05 -10.52 9.56
C ASN A 30 -42.55 -10.71 9.25
N GLY A 31 -43.38 -9.77 9.70
CA GLY A 31 -44.83 -9.78 9.47
C GLY A 31 -45.64 -10.78 10.32
N THR A 32 -45.05 -11.44 11.32
CA THR A 32 -45.80 -12.36 12.21
C THR A 32 -45.45 -12.16 13.68
N ALA A 33 -46.42 -12.35 14.58
CA ALA A 33 -46.20 -12.36 16.03
C ALA A 33 -45.60 -13.69 16.54
N SER A 34 -44.72 -14.32 15.75
CA SER A 34 -44.15 -15.64 16.05
C SER A 34 -42.63 -15.59 16.16
N LEU A 35 -42.09 -16.21 17.21
CA LEU A 35 -40.67 -16.44 17.40
C LEU A 35 -40.29 -17.82 16.83
N ARG A 36 -39.24 -17.89 16.01
CA ARG A 36 -38.74 -19.15 15.43
C ARG A 36 -37.33 -19.45 15.92
N LYS A 37 -37.03 -20.74 16.12
CA LYS A 37 -35.69 -21.22 16.42
C LYS A 37 -34.81 -21.13 15.16
N LYS A 38 -33.59 -20.59 15.30
CA LYS A 38 -32.59 -20.43 14.24
C LYS A 38 -31.23 -20.92 14.75
N LYS A 39 -30.44 -21.55 13.88
CA LYS A 39 -29.09 -22.00 14.20
C LYS A 39 -28.12 -20.83 14.24
N TRP A 40 -27.15 -20.85 15.16
CA TRP A 40 -26.04 -19.89 15.17
C TRP A 40 -25.29 -19.80 13.84
N SER A 41 -25.14 -20.92 13.13
CA SER A 41 -24.54 -20.96 11.79
C SER A 41 -25.27 -20.06 10.77
N THR A 42 -26.58 -19.87 10.91
CA THR A 42 -27.37 -18.97 10.04
C THR A 42 -27.06 -17.51 10.32
N LEU A 43 -26.88 -17.14 11.60
CA LEU A 43 -26.45 -15.79 11.98
C LEU A 43 -25.04 -15.52 11.49
N LEU A 44 -24.12 -16.45 11.71
CA LEU A 44 -22.73 -16.32 11.27
C LEU A 44 -22.62 -16.19 9.74
N ALA A 45 -23.41 -16.95 8.99
CA ALA A 45 -23.50 -16.81 7.54
C ALA A 45 -24.03 -15.42 7.12
N LYS A 46 -25.02 -14.88 7.83
CA LYS A 46 -25.55 -13.54 7.57
C LYS A 46 -24.52 -12.46 7.86
N ILE A 47 -23.82 -12.54 8.99
CA ILE A 47 -22.74 -11.62 9.37
C ILE A 47 -21.65 -11.62 8.29
N LYS A 48 -21.19 -12.80 7.86
CA LYS A 48 -20.23 -12.94 6.76
C LYS A 48 -20.75 -12.29 5.48
N SER A 49 -22.02 -12.50 5.11
CA SER A 49 -22.60 -11.90 3.90
C SER A 49 -22.69 -10.38 3.93
N VAL A 50 -22.84 -9.76 5.11
CA VAL A 50 -23.04 -8.32 5.28
C VAL A 50 -21.70 -7.60 5.44
N LEU A 51 -20.77 -8.15 6.22
CA LEU A 51 -19.49 -7.52 6.55
C LEU A 51 -18.36 -7.91 5.61
N LEU A 52 -18.44 -9.06 4.94
CA LEU A 52 -17.40 -9.62 4.08
C LEU A 52 -17.92 -9.78 2.64
N ALA A 53 -18.73 -8.83 2.18
CA ALA A 53 -19.25 -8.83 0.82
C ALA A 53 -18.08 -8.87 -0.17
N ASN A 54 -18.03 -9.93 -0.97
CA ASN A 54 -16.97 -10.24 -1.92
C ASN A 54 -16.95 -9.17 -3.03
N ASN A 55 -16.08 -8.16 -2.91
CA ASN A 55 -16.00 -7.04 -3.85
C ASN A 55 -15.17 -7.34 -5.10
N ARG A 56 -14.84 -8.61 -5.36
CA ARG A 56 -14.25 -9.02 -6.64
C ARG A 56 -15.07 -10.17 -7.20
N THR A 57 -15.30 -10.09 -8.50
CA THR A 57 -16.21 -10.88 -9.36
C THR A 57 -15.88 -12.37 -9.43
N THR A 58 -15.72 -13.04 -8.29
CA THR A 58 -15.39 -14.46 -8.22
C THR A 58 -16.64 -15.26 -7.86
N THR A 59 -16.82 -16.40 -8.54
CA THR A 59 -17.91 -17.36 -8.30
C THR A 59 -17.64 -18.26 -7.09
N VAL A 60 -16.54 -18.04 -6.36
CA VAL A 60 -16.10 -18.84 -5.22
C VAL A 60 -16.22 -18.00 -3.94
N PRO A 61 -16.78 -18.55 -2.84
CA PRO A 61 -16.79 -17.88 -1.55
C PRO A 61 -15.38 -17.45 -1.11
N GLY A 62 -15.15 -16.15 -0.97
CA GLY A 62 -13.91 -15.59 -0.45
C GLY A 62 -13.85 -15.61 1.07
N TYR A 63 -12.65 -15.77 1.63
CA TYR A 63 -12.38 -15.53 3.05
C TYR A 63 -11.95 -14.08 3.25
N ALA A 64 -12.32 -13.48 4.38
CA ALA A 64 -11.74 -12.20 4.79
C ALA A 64 -10.25 -12.39 5.05
N LEU A 65 -9.43 -11.45 4.56
CA LEU A 65 -8.03 -11.38 4.98
C LEU A 65 -7.99 -10.93 6.44
N ASP A 66 -7.25 -11.65 7.27
CA ASP A 66 -6.93 -11.14 8.61
C ASP A 66 -5.83 -10.06 8.54
N ALA A 67 -5.62 -9.32 9.64
CA ALA A 67 -4.65 -8.23 9.67
C ALA A 67 -3.19 -8.70 9.44
N ARG A 68 -2.87 -9.96 9.73
CA ARG A 68 -1.52 -10.52 9.51
C ARG A 68 -1.31 -10.75 8.02
N GLN A 69 -2.29 -11.37 7.36
CA GLN A 69 -2.28 -11.57 5.90
C GLN A 69 -2.24 -10.22 5.16
N GLY A 70 -2.99 -9.23 5.63
CA GLY A 70 -2.95 -7.87 5.09
C GLY A 70 -1.57 -7.23 5.21
N LYS A 71 -0.88 -7.42 6.35
CA LYS A 71 0.49 -6.95 6.55
C LYS A 71 1.49 -7.65 5.64
N GLU A 72 1.43 -8.98 5.52
CA GLU A 72 2.33 -9.75 4.65
C GLU A 72 2.21 -9.31 3.18
N LEU A 73 0.98 -9.14 2.69
CA LEU A 73 0.74 -8.63 1.34
C LEU A 73 1.27 -7.21 1.15
N GLN A 74 1.11 -6.33 2.15
CA GLN A 74 1.65 -4.98 2.11
C GLN A 74 3.19 -5.00 2.07
N ASP A 75 3.84 -5.81 2.91
CA ASP A 75 5.30 -5.96 2.93
C ASP A 75 5.83 -6.47 1.58
N GLU A 76 5.13 -7.42 0.94
CA GLU A 76 5.47 -7.91 -0.41
C GLU A 76 5.34 -6.83 -1.48
N ILE A 77 4.24 -6.06 -1.45
CA ILE A 77 4.01 -4.93 -2.38
C ILE A 77 5.12 -3.89 -2.21
N ASP A 78 5.48 -3.53 -0.99
CA ASP A 78 6.53 -2.56 -0.71
C ASP A 78 7.89 -3.05 -1.22
N GLN A 79 8.22 -4.33 -1.03
CA GLN A 79 9.41 -4.94 -1.61
C GLN A 79 9.40 -4.90 -3.14
N LEU A 80 8.27 -5.19 -3.80
CA LEU A 80 8.17 -5.10 -5.26
C LEU A 80 8.32 -3.67 -5.77
N ASN A 81 7.76 -2.69 -5.06
CA ASN A 81 7.94 -1.27 -5.38
C ASN A 81 9.41 -0.85 -5.29
N THR A 82 10.19 -1.37 -4.33
CA THR A 82 11.64 -1.11 -4.29
C THR A 82 12.42 -1.68 -5.47
N LYS A 83 11.87 -2.68 -6.17
CA LYS A 83 12.46 -3.31 -7.35
C LYS A 83 12.01 -2.65 -8.66
N THR A 84 11.03 -1.75 -8.61
CA THR A 84 10.55 -1.02 -9.78
C THR A 84 11.31 0.30 -9.89
N ASP A 85 12.22 0.38 -10.86
CA ASP A 85 12.93 1.61 -11.16
C ASP A 85 12.02 2.58 -11.94
N TYR A 86 12.10 3.88 -11.63
CA TYR A 86 11.45 4.90 -12.45
C TYR A 86 12.13 4.98 -13.83
N LEU A 87 11.33 5.13 -14.89
CA LEU A 87 11.86 5.51 -16.20
C LEU A 87 12.30 6.97 -16.15
N ILE A 88 13.60 7.19 -15.93
CA ILE A 88 14.21 8.51 -16.00
C ILE A 88 14.60 8.80 -17.44
N SER A 89 14.13 9.92 -17.98
CA SER A 89 14.52 10.39 -19.30
C SER A 89 15.70 11.35 -19.17
N LEU A 90 16.80 11.04 -19.86
CA LEU A 90 17.96 11.92 -19.97
C LEU A 90 17.78 12.91 -21.12
N ASN A 91 18.26 14.14 -20.93
CA ASN A 91 18.37 15.09 -22.02
C ASN A 91 19.44 14.65 -23.04
N SER A 92 19.29 15.04 -24.31
CA SER A 92 20.11 14.56 -25.44
C SER A 92 21.62 14.88 -25.36
N TYR A 93 22.01 15.87 -24.57
CA TYR A 93 23.41 16.25 -24.33
C TYR A 93 24.02 15.60 -23.08
N VAL A 94 23.26 14.73 -22.43
CA VAL A 94 23.70 13.97 -21.26
C VAL A 94 23.55 12.48 -21.56
N GLN A 95 24.57 11.71 -21.21
CA GLN A 95 24.56 10.26 -21.29
C GLN A 95 24.76 9.67 -19.90
N GLY A 96 24.53 8.38 -19.75
CA GLY A 96 24.73 7.66 -18.49
C GLY A 96 23.46 6.99 -18.01
N ASN A 97 23.42 6.72 -16.71
CA ASN A 97 22.30 6.03 -16.09
C ASN A 97 21.94 6.72 -14.78
N ILE A 98 20.65 6.99 -14.60
CA ILE A 98 20.10 7.46 -13.33
C ILE A 98 19.01 6.49 -12.93
N THR A 99 19.11 6.02 -11.71
CA THR A 99 18.12 5.15 -11.07
C THR A 99 17.45 5.94 -9.97
N ALA A 100 16.13 5.87 -9.91
CA ALA A 100 15.34 6.36 -8.79
C ALA A 100 14.46 5.23 -8.30
N LYS A 101 14.36 5.07 -6.98
CA LYS A 101 13.56 4.05 -6.30
C LYS A 101 12.76 4.70 -5.19
N LYS A 102 11.49 4.32 -5.05
CA LYS A 102 10.64 4.74 -3.93
C LYS A 102 10.47 3.59 -2.95
N CYS A 103 10.75 3.85 -1.67
CA CYS A 103 10.50 2.93 -0.57
C CYS A 103 9.68 3.67 0.49
N GLY A 104 8.41 3.30 0.65
CA GLY A 104 7.47 4.07 1.45
C GLY A 104 7.36 5.52 0.95
N ASN A 105 7.60 6.49 1.83
CA ASN A 105 7.62 7.92 1.50
C ASN A 105 9.01 8.46 1.16
N VAL A 106 10.02 7.61 0.97
CA VAL A 106 11.39 8.04 0.70
C VAL A 106 11.78 7.68 -0.72
N VAL A 107 12.38 8.62 -1.45
CA VAL A 107 12.92 8.43 -2.79
C VAL A 107 14.44 8.45 -2.73
N TYR A 108 15.04 7.38 -3.22
CA TYR A 108 16.49 7.20 -3.33
C TYR A 108 16.90 7.39 -4.79
N ILE A 109 17.88 8.26 -5.03
CA ILE A 109 18.44 8.50 -6.36
C ILE A 109 19.92 8.16 -6.36
N ASN A 110 20.33 7.38 -7.36
CA ASN A 110 21.72 7.09 -7.63
C ASN A 110 21.96 7.12 -9.14
N GLY A 111 23.04 7.77 -9.56
CA GLY A 111 23.37 7.85 -10.97
C GLY A 111 24.77 8.33 -11.25
N MET A 112 25.14 8.15 -12.52
CA MET A 112 26.33 8.73 -13.12
C MET A 112 25.93 9.31 -14.46
N VAL A 113 26.20 10.60 -14.64
CA VAL A 113 25.93 11.30 -15.90
C VAL A 113 27.23 11.76 -16.55
N TYR A 114 27.23 11.82 -17.87
CA TYR A 114 28.33 12.27 -18.71
C TYR A 114 27.85 13.35 -19.66
N PHE A 115 28.53 14.50 -19.66
CA PHE A 115 28.22 15.59 -20.58
C PHE A 115 29.00 15.40 -21.88
N ASN A 116 28.30 15.23 -23.00
CA ASN A 116 28.95 15.10 -24.31
C ASN A 116 29.37 16.45 -24.91
N ASN A 117 28.86 17.56 -24.36
CA ASN A 117 29.13 18.93 -24.79
C ASN A 117 29.31 19.83 -23.56
N SER A 118 30.11 20.88 -23.72
CA SER A 118 30.27 21.89 -22.67
C SER A 118 28.99 22.70 -22.47
N TYR A 119 28.65 22.91 -21.21
CA TYR A 119 27.61 23.80 -20.74
C TYR A 119 28.29 25.00 -20.04
N ASN A 120 28.39 26.14 -20.72
CA ASN A 120 29.26 27.25 -20.28
C ASN A 120 28.52 28.45 -19.65
N THR A 121 27.27 28.28 -19.20
CA THR A 121 26.45 29.38 -18.63
C THR A 121 26.20 29.20 -17.14
N TYR A 122 26.16 30.30 -16.40
CA TYR A 122 25.84 30.31 -14.97
C TYR A 122 24.32 30.28 -14.74
N GLU A 123 23.66 29.23 -15.22
CA GLU A 123 22.22 29.02 -15.04
C GLU A 123 21.94 27.58 -14.61
N TRP A 124 20.72 27.29 -14.17
CA TRP A 124 20.31 25.92 -13.91
C TRP A 124 20.01 25.21 -15.22
N LYS A 125 20.65 24.07 -15.45
CA LYS A 125 20.47 23.26 -16.66
C LYS A 125 19.78 21.96 -16.31
N SER A 126 18.61 21.72 -16.90
CA SER A 126 17.95 20.41 -16.83
C SER A 126 18.84 19.32 -17.41
N ILE A 127 18.94 18.16 -16.77
CA ILE A 127 19.73 17.03 -17.26
C ILE A 127 18.90 15.76 -17.35
N ALA A 128 17.84 15.66 -16.54
CA ALA A 128 16.94 14.53 -16.55
C ALA A 128 15.55 14.91 -16.01
N SER A 129 14.54 14.14 -16.35
CA SER A 129 13.15 14.30 -15.87
C SER A 129 12.49 12.97 -15.59
N GLY A 130 11.35 13.01 -14.89
CA GLY A 130 10.57 11.80 -14.55
C GLY A 130 10.79 11.31 -13.12
N PHE A 131 11.45 12.12 -12.28
CA PHE A 131 11.55 11.84 -10.86
C PHE A 131 10.21 12.10 -10.17
N PRO A 132 9.91 11.38 -9.07
CA PRO A 132 8.83 11.75 -8.17
C PRO A 132 8.91 13.23 -7.80
N VAL A 133 7.80 13.95 -7.91
CA VAL A 133 7.76 15.39 -7.59
C VAL A 133 8.02 15.58 -6.10
N PRO A 134 9.02 16.39 -5.69
CA PRO A 134 9.20 16.79 -4.31
C PRO A 134 8.31 17.96 -3.90
N ASP A 135 7.92 17.98 -2.63
CA ASP A 135 7.23 19.09 -1.97
C ASP A 135 8.02 20.41 -2.04
N GLU A 136 9.36 20.33 -2.04
CA GLU A 136 10.26 21.47 -2.11
C GLU A 136 11.49 21.22 -2.99
N PHE A 137 12.27 22.27 -3.28
CA PHE A 137 13.52 22.10 -4.01
C PHE A 137 14.54 21.33 -3.18
N ILE A 138 15.05 20.24 -3.73
CA ILE A 138 16.09 19.43 -3.07
C ILE A 138 17.44 19.82 -3.64
N TYR A 139 18.32 20.44 -2.83
CA TYR A 139 19.65 20.85 -3.24
C TYR A 139 20.72 19.90 -2.74
N VAL A 140 21.67 19.55 -3.62
CA VAL A 140 22.78 18.66 -3.32
C VAL A 140 24.06 19.25 -3.89
N GLY A 141 25.03 19.53 -3.02
CA GLY A 141 26.37 19.88 -3.45
C GLY A 141 27.11 18.66 -4.01
N ASN A 142 27.89 18.86 -5.06
CA ASN A 142 28.82 17.87 -5.60
C ASN A 142 30.19 18.52 -5.87
N GLN A 143 31.18 17.71 -6.25
CA GLN A 143 32.54 18.21 -6.53
C GLN A 143 32.65 19.17 -7.73
N PHE A 144 31.62 19.25 -8.57
CA PHE A 144 31.54 20.09 -9.76
C PHE A 144 30.59 21.28 -9.57
N GLY A 145 29.92 21.43 -8.41
CA GLY A 145 28.87 22.43 -8.20
C GLY A 145 27.71 21.97 -7.32
N TYR A 146 26.51 22.33 -7.75
CA TYR A 146 25.22 22.08 -7.14
C TYR A 146 24.31 21.35 -8.13
N MET A 147 23.56 20.39 -7.62
CA MET A 147 22.47 19.73 -8.30
C MET A 147 21.18 19.98 -7.54
N ARG A 148 20.06 19.99 -8.23
CA ARG A 148 18.77 20.04 -7.56
C ARG A 148 17.68 19.29 -8.30
N ILE A 149 16.66 18.86 -7.55
CA ILE A 149 15.37 18.47 -8.13
C ILE A 149 14.37 19.56 -7.84
N ASN A 150 13.74 20.08 -8.90
CA ASN A 150 12.69 21.08 -8.77
C ASN A 150 11.33 20.44 -8.44
N THR A 151 10.36 21.27 -8.07
CA THR A 151 8.97 20.86 -7.75
C THR A 151 8.17 20.36 -8.97
N SER A 152 8.84 20.07 -10.08
CA SER A 152 8.27 19.37 -11.25
C SER A 152 8.97 18.03 -11.53
N GLY A 153 9.84 17.56 -10.62
CA GLY A 153 10.56 16.29 -10.78
C GLY A 153 11.62 16.33 -11.88
N VAL A 154 12.21 17.50 -12.13
CA VAL A 154 13.32 17.70 -13.07
C VAL A 154 14.62 17.86 -12.30
N LEU A 155 15.63 17.07 -12.67
CA LEU A 155 16.98 17.18 -12.16
C LEU A 155 17.76 18.24 -12.96
N GLU A 156 18.37 19.16 -12.24
CA GLU A 156 19.12 20.29 -12.78
C GLU A 156 20.51 20.40 -12.15
N ILE A 157 21.45 21.01 -12.87
CA ILE A 157 22.82 21.27 -12.39
C ILE A 157 23.22 22.73 -12.58
N TYR A 158 24.11 23.22 -11.72
CA TYR A 158 24.76 24.54 -11.73
C TYR A 158 26.10 24.41 -11.00
N PRO A 159 27.24 25.00 -11.41
CA PRO A 159 27.44 26.04 -12.42
C PRO A 159 27.88 25.39 -13.76
N PRO A 160 28.55 26.10 -14.70
CA PRO A 160 29.05 25.53 -15.95
C PRO A 160 29.80 24.21 -15.80
N VAL A 161 29.57 23.29 -16.74
CA VAL A 161 30.26 21.99 -16.83
C VAL A 161 31.01 21.92 -18.15
N THR A 162 32.32 21.67 -18.10
CA THR A 162 33.10 21.40 -19.32
C THR A 162 32.67 20.07 -19.93
N GLY A 163 32.64 19.98 -21.26
CA GLY A 163 32.34 18.73 -21.96
C GLY A 163 33.30 17.62 -21.54
N ASN A 164 32.83 16.39 -21.66
CA ASN A 164 33.52 15.15 -21.31
C ASN A 164 33.77 14.95 -19.80
N VAL A 165 32.97 15.59 -18.96
CA VAL A 165 33.00 15.40 -17.50
C VAL A 165 31.97 14.36 -17.07
N GLN A 166 32.40 13.43 -16.21
CA GLN A 166 31.54 12.47 -15.53
C GLN A 166 31.18 12.96 -14.13
N ILE A 167 29.89 12.92 -13.79
CA ILE A 167 29.37 13.40 -12.51
C ILE A 167 28.59 12.27 -11.84
N PRO A 168 29.17 11.62 -10.80
CA PRO A 168 28.42 10.70 -9.95
C PRO A 168 27.59 11.50 -8.93
N PHE A 169 26.43 10.96 -8.55
CA PHE A 169 25.62 11.52 -7.47
C PHE A 169 24.77 10.46 -6.79
N ASN A 170 24.55 10.66 -5.50
CA ASN A 170 23.65 9.87 -4.68
C ASN A 170 23.00 10.81 -3.67
N PHE A 171 21.66 10.85 -3.65
CA PHE A 171 20.92 11.60 -2.65
C PHE A 171 19.52 11.03 -2.45
N THR A 172 18.87 11.44 -1.37
CA THR A 172 17.59 10.91 -0.91
C THR A 172 16.68 12.06 -0.51
N TYR A 173 15.38 11.98 -0.81
CA TYR A 173 14.39 12.99 -0.43
C TYR A 173 13.01 12.41 -0.16
N LEU A 174 12.16 13.19 0.49
CA LEU A 174 10.73 12.92 0.64
C LEU A 174 10.01 13.64 -0.50
N PRO A 175 9.24 12.92 -1.35
CA PRO A 175 8.47 13.51 -2.43
C PRO A 175 7.26 14.27 -1.88
#